data_AF-A0A7S0GMC8-F1
#
_entry.id   AF-A0A7S0GMC8-F1
#
_cell.length_a   1.000
_cell.length_b   1.000
_cell.length_c   1.000
_cell.angle_alpha   90.00
_cell.angle_beta   90.00
_cell.angle_gamma   90.00
#
_symmetry.space_group_name_H-M   'P 1'
#
loop_
_entity.id
_entity.type
_entity.pdbx_description
1 polymer ?
#
loop_
_entity_poly.entity_id
_entity_poly.type
_entity_poly.pdbx_seq_one_letter_code
_entity_poly.pdbx_strand_id
1 'polypeptide(L)'
;MNARHVKAGGPQEVKKKEEEGLITLMKERAVVRCRETQKDYYDCVKDRTISIVWACRDQANAMNECLHQHTTDEVLEDLKYRWVKAGKPSFADRAKMPKF
;
A
#
# COMPACT_ATOMS: atom_id res chain seq x y z
N MET A 1 25.73 24.39 -14.09
CA MET A 1 25.00 24.50 -12.80
C MET A 1 23.57 24.02 -13.04
N ASN A 2 23.25 22.75 -12.77
CA ASN A 2 21.91 22.22 -13.00
C ASN A 2 21.07 22.40 -11.73
N ALA A 3 20.30 23.49 -11.68
CA ALA A 3 19.27 23.68 -10.69
C ALA A 3 18.19 22.62 -10.91
N ARG A 4 18.28 21.51 -10.18
CA ARG A 4 17.12 20.65 -9.95
C ARG A 4 16.09 21.54 -9.28
N HIS A 5 15.03 21.89 -10.01
CA HIS A 5 13.83 22.45 -9.43
C HIS A 5 13.36 21.49 -8.32
N VAL A 6 13.67 21.81 -7.07
CA VAL A 6 13.01 21.18 -5.92
C VAL A 6 11.55 21.61 -6.04
N LYS A 7 10.72 20.73 -6.60
CA LYS A 7 9.28 20.96 -6.61
C LYS A 7 8.84 21.08 -5.15
N ALA A 8 8.36 22.26 -4.77
CA ALA A 8 7.71 22.46 -3.47
C ALA A 8 6.59 21.41 -3.33
N GLY A 9 6.53 20.75 -2.17
CA GLY A 9 5.60 19.66 -1.90
C GLY A 9 6.08 18.26 -2.31
N GLY A 10 7.39 18.03 -2.35
CA GLY A 10 7.98 16.71 -2.61
C GLY A 10 7.90 15.75 -1.41
N PRO A 11 8.16 14.44 -1.62
CA PRO A 11 8.14 13.40 -0.58
C PRO A 11 9.00 13.68 0.66
N GLN A 12 10.02 14.51 0.50
CA GLN A 12 10.96 14.94 1.55
C GLN A 12 10.30 15.82 2.64
N GLU A 13 9.13 16.40 2.37
CA GLU A 13 8.39 17.25 3.31
C GLU A 13 7.45 16.47 4.23
N VAL A 14 7.35 15.15 4.04
CA VAL A 14 6.48 14.25 4.82
C VAL A 14 7.22 13.81 6.08
N LYS A 15 6.62 14.00 7.25
CA LYS A 15 7.19 13.55 8.53
C LYS A 15 7.09 12.02 8.63
N LYS A 16 8.00 11.38 9.37
CA LYS A 16 7.97 9.91 9.59
C LYS A 16 6.60 9.38 10.04
N LYS A 17 5.93 10.07 10.96
CA LYS A 17 4.58 9.69 11.42
C LYS A 17 3.52 9.79 10.31
N GLU A 18 3.64 10.77 9.42
CA GLU A 18 2.73 10.96 8.28
C GLU A 18 3.00 9.89 7.21
N GLU A 19 4.27 9.57 6.98
CA GLU A 19 4.68 8.48 6.10
C GLU A 19 4.17 7.12 6.59
N GLU A 20 4.28 6.81 7.88
CA GLU A 20 3.69 5.60 8.48
C GLU A 20 2.17 5.53 8.28
N GLY A 21 1.48 6.68 8.38
CA GLY A 21 0.05 6.79 8.07
C GLY A 21 -0.25 6.50 6.60
N LEU A 22 0.56 7.03 5.68
CA LEU A 22 0.44 6.77 4.24
C LEU A 22 0.74 5.31 3.89
N ILE A 23 1.72 4.69 4.54
CA ILE A 23 2.04 3.26 4.38
C ILE A 23 0.85 2.41 4.85
N THR A 24 0.26 2.75 6.00
CA THR A 24 -0.93 2.06 6.51
C THR A 24 -2.08 2.16 5.51
N LEU A 25 -2.36 3.36 5.00
CA LEU A 25 -3.39 3.59 4.00
C LEU A 25 -3.13 2.81 2.70
N MET A 26 -1.88 2.78 2.24
CA MET A 26 -1.46 2.03 1.06
C MET A 26 -1.74 0.54 1.23
N LYS A 27 -1.33 -0.03 2.37
CA LYS A 27 -1.56 -1.45 2.69
C LYS A 27 -3.05 -1.78 2.76
N GLU A 28 -3.87 -0.96 3.44
CA GLU A 28 -5.32 -1.17 3.52
C GLU A 28 -5.96 -1.25 2.12
N ARG A 29 -5.53 -0.38 1.21
CA ARG A 29 -6.08 -0.34 -0.15
C ARG A 29 -5.54 -1.46 -1.03
N ALA A 30 -4.27 -1.85 -0.88
CA ALA A 30 -3.70 -3.01 -1.54
C ALA A 30 -4.50 -4.27 -1.15
N VAL A 31 -4.85 -4.42 0.13
CA VAL A 31 -5.71 -5.49 0.62
C VAL A 31 -7.10 -5.47 -0.05
N VAL A 32 -7.71 -4.29 -0.24
CA VAL A 32 -9.01 -4.21 -0.94
C VAL A 32 -8.90 -4.59 -2.42
N ARG A 33 -7.80 -4.25 -3.10
CA ARG A 33 -7.59 -4.57 -4.51
C ARG A 33 -7.25 -6.05 -4.73
N CYS A 34 -6.50 -6.66 -3.82
CA CYS A 34 -6.12 -8.07 -3.84
C CYS A 34 -7.15 -9.00 -3.17
N ARG A 35 -8.44 -8.67 -3.21
CA ARG A 35 -9.50 -9.47 -2.57
C ARG A 35 -9.64 -10.87 -3.17
N GLU A 36 -9.39 -11.01 -4.47
CA GLU A 36 -9.49 -12.30 -5.16
C GLU A 36 -8.41 -13.27 -4.69
N THR A 37 -7.14 -12.87 -4.76
CA THR A 37 -6.02 -13.71 -4.29
C THR A 37 -6.07 -13.97 -2.79
N GLN A 38 -6.59 -13.02 -2.00
CA GLN A 38 -6.89 -13.26 -0.57
C GLN A 38 -7.97 -14.30 -0.36
N LYS A 39 -9.03 -14.28 -1.18
CA LYS A 39 -10.10 -15.27 -1.10
C LYS A 39 -9.57 -16.66 -1.41
N ASP A 40 -8.74 -16.82 -2.43
CA ASP A 40 -8.14 -18.11 -2.79
C ASP A 40 -7.22 -18.64 -1.68
N TYR A 41 -6.42 -17.75 -1.08
CA TYR A 41 -5.61 -18.10 0.08
C TYR A 41 -6.49 -18.50 1.28
N TYR A 42 -7.53 -17.71 1.58
CA TYR A 42 -8.47 -17.99 2.66
C TYR A 42 -9.17 -19.34 2.48
N ASP A 43 -9.63 -19.62 1.26
CA ASP A 43 -10.28 -20.87 0.90
C ASP A 43 -9.33 -22.07 1.02
N CYS A 44 -8.01 -21.89 0.85
CA CYS A 44 -7.03 -22.94 1.11
C CYS A 44 -6.76 -23.16 2.61
N VAL A 45 -6.69 -22.09 3.41
CA VAL A 45 -6.31 -22.19 4.84
C VAL A 45 -7.46 -22.54 5.77
N LYS A 46 -8.71 -22.26 5.40
CA LYS A 46 -9.87 -22.45 6.29
C LYS A 46 -10.02 -23.87 6.85
N ASP A 47 -9.59 -24.88 6.09
CA ASP A 47 -9.70 -26.31 6.44
C ASP A 47 -8.36 -26.91 6.91
N ARG A 48 -7.35 -26.07 7.19
CA ARG A 48 -5.98 -26.51 7.49
C ARG A 48 -5.44 -25.76 8.71
N THR A 49 -4.71 -26.47 9.57
CA THR A 49 -4.09 -25.85 10.76
C THR A 49 -2.58 -26.11 10.82
N ILE A 50 -2.19 -27.36 10.56
CA ILE A 50 -0.78 -27.79 10.65
C ILE A 50 -0.11 -27.67 9.27
N SER A 51 -0.87 -27.86 8.18
CA SER A 51 -0.34 -28.01 6.82
C SER A 51 -0.32 -26.77 5.93
N ILE A 52 -0.65 -25.60 6.48
CA ILE A 52 -0.85 -24.37 5.71
C ILE A 52 0.40 -23.98 4.90
N VAL A 53 1.57 -24.00 5.54
CA VAL A 53 2.81 -23.44 4.96
C VAL A 53 3.23 -24.15 3.68
N TRP A 54 2.97 -25.45 3.57
CA TRP A 54 3.29 -26.22 2.37
C TRP A 54 2.08 -26.36 1.43
N ALA A 55 0.89 -26.63 1.96
CA ALA A 55 -0.28 -26.93 1.15
C ALA A 55 -0.87 -25.68 0.47
N CYS A 56 -0.66 -24.49 1.06
CA CYS A 56 -1.19 -23.23 0.55
C CYS A 56 -0.10 -22.27 0.05
N ARG A 57 1.10 -22.81 -0.24
CA ARG A 57 2.25 -22.00 -0.63
C ARG A 57 2.00 -21.23 -1.93
N ASP A 58 1.33 -21.85 -2.89
CA ASP A 58 1.07 -21.24 -4.20
C ASP A 58 0.07 -20.10 -4.09
N GLN A 59 -1.01 -20.29 -3.33
CA GLN A 59 -1.99 -19.24 -3.04
C GLN A 59 -1.38 -18.11 -2.22
N ALA A 60 -0.50 -18.42 -1.26
CA ALA A 60 0.24 -17.42 -0.50
C ALA A 60 1.16 -16.59 -1.41
N ASN A 61 1.87 -17.23 -2.35
CA ASN A 61 2.72 -16.55 -3.32
C ASN A 61 1.91 -15.64 -4.24
N ALA A 62 0.78 -16.11 -4.78
CA ALA A 62 -0.10 -15.30 -5.62
C ALA A 62 -0.68 -14.09 -4.88
N MET A 63 -1.07 -14.26 -3.62
CA MET A 63 -1.51 -13.15 -2.76
C MET A 63 -0.37 -12.14 -2.54
N ASN A 64 0.83 -12.61 -2.21
CA ASN A 64 1.98 -11.75 -2.00
C ASN A 64 2.37 -11.00 -3.27
N GLU A 65 2.34 -11.67 -4.43
CA GLU A 65 2.62 -11.04 -5.73
C GLU A 65 1.66 -9.88 -6.01
N CYS A 66 0.35 -10.09 -5.80
CA CYS A 66 -0.63 -9.01 -5.93
C CYS A 66 -0.34 -7.84 -4.96
N LEU A 67 -0.07 -8.14 -3.69
CA LEU A 67 0.23 -7.11 -2.69
C LEU A 67 1.48 -6.31 -3.08
N HIS A 68 2.54 -7.00 -3.53
CA HIS A 68 3.80 -6.37 -3.94
C HIS A 68 3.62 -5.37 -5.08
N GLN A 69 2.70 -5.61 -6.03
CA GLN A 69 2.40 -4.67 -7.11
C GLN A 69 1.80 -3.34 -6.62
N HIS A 70 1.28 -3.30 -5.39
CA HIS A 70 0.60 -2.13 -4.83
C HIS A 70 1.30 -1.54 -3.61
N THR A 71 2.36 -2.18 -3.12
CA THR A 71 3.14 -1.71 -1.97
C THR A 71 4.60 -1.42 -2.33
N THR A 72 4.86 -0.95 -3.55
CA THR A 72 6.21 -0.54 -3.97
C THR A 72 6.56 0.87 -3.47
N ASP A 73 7.85 1.16 -3.38
CA ASP A 73 8.34 2.48 -3.02
C ASP A 73 7.86 3.54 -4.02
N GLU A 74 7.75 3.19 -5.31
CA GLU A 74 7.23 4.09 -6.34
C GLU A 74 5.77 4.51 -6.08
N VAL A 75 4.93 3.56 -5.67
CA VAL A 75 3.53 3.82 -5.30
C VAL A 75 3.45 4.68 -4.04
N LEU A 76 4.34 4.45 -3.07
CA LEU A 76 4.41 5.26 -1.86
C LEU A 76 4.85 6.70 -2.16
N GLU A 77 5.86 6.90 -3.00
CA GLU A 77 6.35 8.22 -3.39
C GLU A 77 5.30 9.02 -4.19
N ASP A 78 4.59 8.37 -5.11
CA ASP A 78 3.45 8.99 -5.81
C ASP A 78 2.32 9.36 -4.84
N LEU A 79 2.00 8.48 -3.88
CA LEU A 79 1.00 8.76 -2.85
C LEU A 79 1.40 9.94 -1.96
N LYS A 80 2.67 10.03 -1.54
CA LYS A 80 3.22 11.17 -0.80
C LYS A 80 3.05 12.46 -1.60
N TYR A 81 3.45 12.45 -2.88
CA TYR A 81 3.30 13.61 -3.75
C TYR A 81 1.83 14.07 -3.88
N ARG A 82 0.91 13.14 -4.15
CA ARG A 82 -0.53 13.44 -4.24
C ARG A 82 -1.08 13.96 -2.91
N TRP A 83 -0.64 13.42 -1.78
CA TRP A 83 -1.10 13.82 -0.44
C TRP A 83 -0.63 15.23 -0.08
N VAL A 84 0.63 15.57 -0.37
CA VAL A 84 1.14 16.93 -0.16
C VAL A 84 0.44 17.92 -1.09
N LYS A 85 0.24 17.55 -2.37
CA LYS A 85 -0.52 18.37 -3.33
C LYS A 85 -1.98 18.61 -2.89
N ALA A 86 -2.59 17.64 -2.22
CA ALA A 86 -3.94 17.76 -1.65
C ALA A 86 -4.00 18.62 -0.38
N GLY A 87 -2.88 19.19 0.09
CA GLY A 87 -2.83 20.05 1.26
C GLY A 87 -2.75 19.30 2.59
N LYS A 88 -2.17 18.09 2.60
CA LYS A 88 -1.98 17.24 3.79
C LYS A 88 -3.29 16.97 4.56
N PRO A 89 -4.30 16.34 3.93
CA PRO A 89 -5.55 16.02 4.59
C PRO A 89 -5.34 15.09 5.79
N SER A 90 -6.20 15.25 6.81
CA SER A 90 -6.22 14.38 7.99
C SER A 90 -6.52 12.93 7.60
N PHE A 91 -5.80 11.98 8.20
CA PHE A 91 -6.04 10.55 8.02
C PHE A 91 -7.43 10.09 8.49
N ALA A 92 -8.11 10.88 9.33
CA ALA A 92 -9.50 10.63 9.73
C ALA A 92 -10.48 10.84 8.55
N ASP A 93 -10.18 11.80 7.66
CA ASP A 93 -11.03 12.16 6.53
C ASP A 93 -10.70 11.30 5.30
N ARG A 94 -11.02 10.00 5.36
CA ARG A 94 -10.70 9.04 4.28
C ARG A 94 -11.18 9.47 2.88
N ALA A 95 -12.28 10.23 2.81
CA ALA A 95 -12.84 10.75 1.56
C ALA A 95 -11.95 11.79 0.84
N LYS A 96 -11.14 12.55 1.59
CA LYS A 96 -10.25 13.58 1.03
C LYS A 96 -8.88 13.03 0.63
N MET A 97 -8.61 11.77 0.93
CA MET A 97 -7.31 11.18 0.75
C MET A 97 -7.11 10.72 -0.70
N PRO A 98 -5.98 11.04 -1.35
CA PRO A 98 -5.78 10.77 -2.76
C PRO A 98 -5.92 9.28 -3.05
N LYS A 99 -6.63 8.92 -4.11
CA LYS A 99 -6.79 7.52 -4.56
C LYS A 99 -5.59 7.10 -5.41
N PHE A 100 -5.39 5.80 -5.57
CA PHE A 100 -4.43 5.22 -6.51
C PHE A 100 -4.98 5.29 -7.92
#